data_AF-A0AA36FHI1-F1
#
_entry.id   AF-A0AA36FHI1-F1
#
_cell.length_a   1.000
_cell.length_b   1.000
_cell.length_c   1.000
_cell.angle_alpha   90.00
_cell.angle_beta   90.00
_cell.angle_gamma   90.00
#
_symmetry.space_group_name_H-M   'P 1'
#
loop_
_entity.id
_entity.type
_entity.pdbx_description
1 polymer ?
#
loop_
_entity_poly.entity_id
_entity_poly.type
_entity_poly.pdbx_seq_one_letter_code
_entity_poly.pdbx_strand_id
1 'polypeptide(L)'
;MSHTDTMMMDVDHNLSSALVKIAENLREKDVSYLKFLCHDTLPAGEIEKHNGLNIIDALSNYHIITSNDNKFLSKCLKKMHRIDLLKKLNSGSSNIDDFEPNELNPFRSLLFDLALDLRSEDVKKLRFFYRSHIKENNIDALSIFTILLDADVINERSFGSLVNTLSSINRKDLASKLEEYCRPPVEQRRGPIPESCGREGPRRCSPSKESSCREYRMGILETQISATPSSPEVSVKAQPLIEKSKRRSVDCYRMESVPRGYCVIINNIEFVGGSRRQGAEVDEDELKKLFEKFQFTVKIHRDLSSNKMEECLKKYSDENHKLYDCFACFILSHGAKDEVFGSDSKPVVINDLIELFNTDKCPSLENKPKLFFIQACQNENDQKDCSIDAMGPRIF
;
A
#
# COMPACT_ATOMS: atom_id res chain seq x y z
N MET A 1 -30.57 -27.83 -39.29
CA MET A 1 -29.68 -26.66 -39.08
C MET A 1 -30.52 -25.61 -38.40
N SER A 2 -30.52 -25.63 -37.06
CA SER A 2 -31.38 -24.78 -36.22
C SER A 2 -30.77 -23.38 -36.08
N HIS A 3 -31.65 -22.38 -35.95
CA HIS A 3 -31.38 -20.95 -35.76
C HIS A 3 -30.60 -20.58 -34.48
N THR A 4 -29.90 -21.51 -33.85
CA THR A 4 -29.13 -21.33 -32.62
C THR A 4 -27.65 -21.03 -32.86
N ASP A 5 -27.12 -21.30 -34.05
CA ASP A 5 -25.68 -21.12 -34.34
C ASP A 5 -25.29 -19.70 -34.78
N THR A 6 -26.26 -18.80 -35.00
CA THR A 6 -25.97 -17.42 -35.48
C THR A 6 -25.91 -16.39 -34.34
N MET A 7 -26.26 -16.75 -33.10
CA MET A 7 -26.18 -15.83 -31.94
C MET A 7 -24.99 -16.10 -31.00
N MET A 8 -24.03 -16.94 -31.42
CA MET A 8 -22.81 -17.23 -30.66
C MET A 8 -21.52 -16.65 -31.29
N MET A 9 -21.62 -15.76 -32.29
CA MET A 9 -20.45 -15.10 -32.91
C MET A 9 -20.33 -13.60 -32.61
N ASP A 10 -21.39 -12.93 -32.14
CA ASP A 10 -21.38 -11.47 -31.94
C ASP A 10 -20.89 -11.00 -30.56
N VAL A 11 -20.72 -11.92 -29.60
CA VAL A 11 -20.25 -11.57 -28.23
C VAL A 11 -18.72 -11.57 -28.13
N ASP A 12 -18.03 -12.40 -28.92
CA ASP A 12 -16.56 -12.49 -28.90
C ASP A 12 -15.85 -11.28 -29.54
N HIS A 13 -16.48 -10.61 -30.51
CA HIS A 13 -15.82 -9.57 -31.28
C HIS A 13 -15.60 -8.26 -30.48
N ASN A 14 -16.52 -7.93 -29.56
CA ASN A 14 -16.46 -6.69 -28.78
C ASN A 14 -15.40 -6.73 -27.66
N LEU A 15 -15.17 -7.88 -27.03
CA LEU A 15 -14.13 -8.00 -26.01
C LEU A 15 -12.76 -8.34 -26.58
N SER A 16 -12.70 -9.08 -27.69
CA SER A 16 -11.48 -9.17 -28.51
C SER A 16 -11.03 -7.77 -28.96
N SER A 17 -11.97 -6.89 -29.36
CA SER A 17 -11.65 -5.47 -29.62
C SER A 17 -11.16 -4.71 -28.38
N ALA A 18 -11.73 -4.97 -27.20
CA ALA A 18 -11.31 -4.32 -25.96
C ALA A 18 -9.90 -4.75 -25.52
N LEU A 19 -9.57 -6.05 -25.64
CA LEU A 19 -8.24 -6.59 -25.33
C LEU A 19 -7.17 -6.07 -26.30
N VAL A 20 -7.48 -5.97 -27.60
CA VAL A 20 -6.59 -5.34 -28.59
C VAL A 20 -6.35 -3.87 -28.25
N LYS A 21 -7.40 -3.12 -27.91
CA LYS A 21 -7.26 -1.72 -27.47
C LYS A 21 -6.42 -1.59 -26.20
N ILE A 22 -6.57 -2.50 -25.24
CA ILE A 22 -5.75 -2.50 -24.02
C ILE A 22 -4.29 -2.72 -24.40
N ALA A 23 -4.01 -3.75 -25.19
CA ALA A 23 -2.68 -4.08 -25.65
C ALA A 23 -2.00 -2.93 -26.42
N GLU A 24 -2.72 -2.23 -27.29
CA GLU A 24 -2.21 -1.05 -28.01
C GLU A 24 -1.88 0.13 -27.06
N ASN A 25 -2.54 0.21 -25.91
CA ASN A 25 -2.34 1.28 -24.92
C ASN A 25 -1.41 0.88 -23.76
N LEU A 26 -0.78 -0.29 -23.82
CA LEU A 26 0.28 -0.69 -22.89
C LEU A 26 1.63 -0.11 -23.33
N ARG A 27 2.26 0.66 -22.44
CA ARG A 27 3.62 1.18 -22.68
C ARG A 27 4.65 0.11 -22.34
N GLU A 28 5.89 0.28 -22.80
CA GLU A 28 7.00 -0.66 -22.55
C GLU A 28 7.16 -1.02 -21.07
N LYS A 29 7.07 -0.02 -20.19
CA LYS A 29 7.12 -0.22 -18.73
C LYS A 29 5.93 -1.02 -18.19
N ASP A 30 4.73 -0.80 -18.75
CA ASP A 30 3.53 -1.55 -18.38
C ASP A 30 3.65 -3.02 -18.81
N VAL A 31 4.30 -3.28 -19.95
CA VAL A 31 4.61 -4.64 -20.41
C VAL A 31 5.57 -5.35 -19.45
N SER A 32 6.65 -4.68 -19.00
CA SER A 32 7.57 -5.24 -18.00
C SER A 32 6.87 -5.59 -16.69
N TYR A 33 5.91 -4.76 -16.27
CA TYR A 33 5.11 -5.00 -15.07
C TYR A 33 4.21 -6.23 -15.21
N LEU A 34 3.54 -6.37 -16.35
CA LEU A 34 2.75 -7.56 -16.65
C LEU A 34 3.62 -8.81 -16.72
N LYS A 35 4.80 -8.75 -17.36
CA LYS A 35 5.75 -9.87 -17.41
C LYS A 35 6.11 -10.35 -16.00
N PHE A 36 6.40 -9.42 -15.09
CA PHE A 36 6.73 -9.76 -13.71
C PHE A 36 5.55 -10.41 -12.95
N LEU A 37 4.36 -9.83 -13.06
CA LEU A 37 3.17 -10.30 -12.36
C LEU A 37 2.63 -11.63 -12.92
N CYS A 38 2.83 -11.89 -14.21
CA CYS A 38 2.36 -13.09 -14.91
C CYS A 38 3.40 -14.23 -14.94
N HIS A 39 4.55 -14.06 -14.31
CA HIS A 39 5.64 -15.02 -14.43
C HIS A 39 5.35 -16.39 -13.80
N ASP A 40 4.48 -16.44 -12.78
CA ASP A 40 4.07 -17.71 -12.19
C ASP A 40 2.88 -18.34 -12.92
N THR A 41 2.26 -17.61 -13.86
CA THR A 41 1.07 -18.04 -14.60
C THR A 41 1.37 -18.44 -16.03
N LEU A 42 2.37 -17.82 -16.67
CA LEU A 42 2.82 -18.13 -18.04
C LEU A 42 4.18 -18.84 -18.03
N PRO A 43 4.45 -19.78 -18.96
CA PRO A 43 5.77 -20.37 -19.09
C PRO A 43 6.83 -19.34 -19.52
N ALA A 44 8.03 -19.40 -18.92
CA ALA A 44 9.12 -18.44 -19.14
C ALA A 44 9.46 -18.15 -20.62
N GLY A 45 9.32 -19.15 -21.50
CA GLY A 45 9.58 -19.02 -22.93
C GLY A 45 8.63 -18.10 -23.71
N GLU A 46 7.43 -17.83 -23.17
CA GLU A 46 6.42 -16.93 -23.75
C GLU A 46 6.56 -15.49 -23.22
N ILE A 47 7.15 -15.33 -22.02
CA ILE A 47 7.29 -14.02 -21.34
C ILE A 47 8.42 -13.20 -21.95
N GLU A 48 9.53 -13.84 -22.30
CA GLU A 48 10.71 -13.16 -22.85
C GLU A 48 10.50 -12.68 -24.29
N LYS A 49 9.68 -13.38 -25.08
CA LYS A 49 9.52 -13.16 -26.54
C LYS A 49 8.52 -12.08 -26.94
N HIS A 50 7.81 -11.49 -25.99
CA HIS A 50 6.53 -10.83 -26.28
C HIS A 50 6.53 -9.32 -25.99
N ASN A 51 6.07 -8.54 -26.99
CA ASN A 51 5.70 -7.11 -26.87
C ASN A 51 4.26 -6.99 -26.31
N GLY A 52 3.76 -5.77 -26.07
CA GLY A 52 2.48 -5.53 -25.35
C GLY A 52 1.22 -6.20 -25.92
N LEU A 53 1.17 -6.46 -27.24
CA LEU A 53 0.12 -7.29 -27.86
C LEU A 53 0.29 -8.77 -27.53
N ASN A 54 1.51 -9.26 -27.67
CA ASN A 54 1.80 -10.68 -27.52
C ASN A 54 1.63 -11.20 -26.09
N ILE A 55 1.76 -10.36 -25.05
CA ILE A 55 1.52 -10.81 -23.66
C ILE A 55 0.04 -10.99 -23.34
N ILE A 56 -0.83 -10.14 -23.88
CA ILE A 56 -2.28 -10.30 -23.75
C ILE A 56 -2.75 -11.50 -24.58
N ASP A 57 -2.20 -11.68 -25.79
CA ASP A 57 -2.45 -12.87 -26.61
C ASP A 57 -1.99 -14.15 -25.90
N ALA A 58 -0.82 -14.16 -25.25
CA ALA A 58 -0.36 -15.29 -24.46
C ALA A 58 -1.29 -15.60 -23.29
N LEU A 59 -1.70 -14.59 -22.52
CA LEU A 59 -2.68 -14.80 -21.44
C LEU A 59 -4.00 -15.40 -21.98
N SER A 60 -4.42 -15.01 -23.19
CA SER A 60 -5.62 -15.56 -23.82
C SER A 60 -5.43 -16.99 -24.31
N ASN A 61 -4.29 -17.28 -24.95
CA ASN A 61 -3.94 -18.62 -25.42
C ASN A 61 -3.85 -19.64 -24.28
N TYR A 62 -3.34 -19.23 -23.11
CA TYR A 62 -3.31 -20.06 -21.90
C TYR A 62 -4.62 -20.06 -21.10
N HIS A 63 -5.68 -19.42 -21.63
CA HIS A 63 -7.02 -19.35 -21.02
C HIS A 63 -7.02 -18.71 -19.61
N ILE A 64 -6.00 -17.92 -19.30
CA ILE A 64 -5.89 -17.13 -18.06
C ILE A 64 -6.83 -15.92 -18.15
N ILE A 65 -6.96 -15.36 -19.35
CA ILE A 65 -8.00 -14.38 -19.68
C ILE A 65 -8.88 -14.94 -20.78
N THR A 66 -10.18 -14.71 -20.66
CA THR A 66 -11.16 -15.10 -21.67
C THR A 66 -12.15 -13.97 -21.90
N SER A 67 -12.97 -14.10 -22.95
CA SER A 67 -14.04 -13.14 -23.24
C SER A 67 -15.08 -13.00 -22.10
N ASN A 68 -15.09 -13.89 -21.12
CA ASN A 68 -16.03 -13.84 -19.99
C ASN A 68 -15.34 -13.74 -18.62
N ASP A 69 -14.02 -13.92 -18.56
CA ASP A 69 -13.23 -13.84 -17.33
C ASP A 69 -11.92 -13.09 -17.57
N ASN A 70 -11.91 -11.82 -17.18
CA ASN A 70 -10.72 -10.97 -17.19
C ASN A 70 -10.31 -10.55 -15.78
N LYS A 71 -10.75 -11.28 -14.74
CA LYS A 71 -10.49 -10.91 -13.34
C LYS A 71 -9.00 -10.78 -13.04
N PHE A 72 -8.19 -11.70 -13.58
CA PHE A 72 -6.74 -11.68 -13.42
C PHE A 72 -6.12 -10.41 -14.03
N LEU A 73 -6.44 -10.09 -15.28
CA LEU A 73 -5.95 -8.88 -15.95
C LEU A 73 -6.44 -7.61 -15.25
N SER A 74 -7.69 -7.57 -14.81
CA SER A 74 -8.23 -6.47 -13.99
C SER A 74 -7.42 -6.27 -12.70
N LYS A 75 -7.03 -7.35 -12.01
CA LYS A 75 -6.16 -7.29 -10.82
C LYS A 75 -4.76 -6.76 -11.17
N CYS A 76 -4.16 -7.23 -12.27
CA CYS A 76 -2.87 -6.70 -12.76
C CYS A 76 -2.94 -5.20 -13.07
N LEU A 77 -3.94 -4.76 -13.85
CA LEU A 77 -4.12 -3.36 -14.22
C LEU A 77 -4.37 -2.46 -13.00
N LYS A 78 -5.14 -2.97 -12.02
CA LYS A 78 -5.35 -2.28 -10.74
C LYS A 78 -4.03 -2.15 -9.96
N LYS A 79 -3.22 -3.21 -9.89
CA LYS A 79 -1.92 -3.24 -9.22
C LYS A 79 -0.91 -2.29 -9.86
N MET A 80 -0.94 -2.18 -11.18
CA MET A 80 -0.13 -1.24 -11.97
C MET A 80 -0.68 0.20 -11.97
N HIS A 81 -1.81 0.45 -11.29
CA HIS A 81 -2.51 1.74 -11.26
C HIS A 81 -2.97 2.25 -12.64
N ARG A 82 -3.18 1.36 -13.63
CA ARG A 82 -3.74 1.70 -14.96
C ARG A 82 -5.26 1.67 -14.94
N ILE A 83 -5.85 2.59 -14.16
CA ILE A 83 -7.30 2.69 -13.97
C ILE A 83 -8.02 3.06 -15.28
N ASP A 84 -7.34 3.79 -16.17
CA ASP A 84 -7.80 4.12 -17.51
C ASP A 84 -8.06 2.86 -18.36
N LEU A 85 -7.14 1.89 -18.32
CA LEU A 85 -7.29 0.61 -19.01
C LEU A 85 -8.31 -0.30 -18.31
N LEU A 86 -8.34 -0.26 -16.97
CA LEU A 86 -9.33 -1.00 -16.20
C LEU A 86 -10.77 -0.56 -16.53
N LYS A 87 -10.99 0.75 -16.70
CA LYS A 87 -12.29 1.29 -17.14
C LYS A 87 -12.64 0.80 -18.55
N LYS A 88 -11.68 0.78 -19.48
CA LYS A 88 -11.87 0.25 -20.83
C LYS A 88 -12.20 -1.25 -20.84
N LEU A 89 -11.58 -2.03 -19.95
CA LEU A 89 -11.83 -3.47 -19.78
C LEU A 89 -13.22 -3.74 -19.19
N ASN A 90 -13.64 -2.94 -18.20
CA ASN A 90 -14.90 -3.12 -17.47
C ASN A 90 -16.11 -2.39 -18.08
N SER A 91 -15.93 -1.68 -19.21
CA SER A 91 -17.02 -0.98 -19.90
C SER A 91 -18.17 -1.89 -20.38
N GLY A 92 -18.02 -3.22 -20.25
CA GLY A 92 -19.04 -4.23 -20.58
C GLY A 92 -19.53 -5.11 -19.41
N SER A 93 -19.12 -4.88 -18.16
CA SER A 93 -19.53 -5.76 -17.05
C SER A 93 -19.88 -4.98 -15.78
N SER A 94 -21.17 -4.89 -15.48
CA SER A 94 -21.71 -4.37 -14.23
C SER A 94 -21.67 -5.44 -13.14
N ASN A 95 -21.04 -5.11 -12.01
CA ASN A 95 -20.93 -5.86 -10.74
C ASN A 95 -20.06 -7.10 -10.76
N ILE A 96 -19.08 -7.15 -9.83
CA ILE A 96 -18.56 -8.41 -9.29
C ILE A 96 -18.40 -8.24 -7.78
N ASP A 97 -19.34 -8.85 -7.05
CA ASP A 97 -19.18 -9.28 -5.68
C ASP A 97 -17.97 -10.22 -5.54
N ASP A 98 -17.32 -10.05 -4.39
CA ASP A 98 -16.51 -10.99 -3.63
C ASP A 98 -16.61 -12.48 -4.08
N PHE A 99 -15.79 -12.91 -5.04
CA PHE A 99 -15.51 -14.34 -5.28
C PHE A 99 -14.16 -14.53 -6.00
N GLU A 100 -13.16 -14.96 -5.22
CA GLU A 100 -11.89 -15.57 -5.64
C GLU A 100 -12.13 -16.99 -6.21
N PRO A 101 -11.26 -17.60 -7.06
CA PRO A 101 -9.83 -17.34 -7.25
C PRO A 101 -9.36 -17.13 -8.71
N ASN A 102 -8.35 -16.27 -8.80
CA ASN A 102 -7.13 -16.33 -9.63
C ASN A 102 -6.28 -15.22 -9.01
N GLU A 103 -5.77 -15.51 -7.82
CA GLU A 103 -5.06 -14.57 -6.97
C GLU A 103 -3.66 -14.34 -7.54
N LEU A 104 -3.26 -13.07 -7.65
CA LEU A 104 -1.86 -12.77 -7.96
C LEU A 104 -1.00 -13.38 -6.88
N ASN A 105 0.15 -13.96 -7.26
CA ASN A 105 1.08 -14.52 -6.27
C ASN A 105 1.34 -13.46 -5.18
N PRO A 106 1.02 -13.73 -3.90
CA PRO A 106 1.12 -12.74 -2.83
C PRO A 106 2.55 -12.22 -2.64
N PHE A 107 3.55 -13.08 -2.81
CA PHE A 107 4.96 -12.71 -2.71
C PHE A 107 5.40 -11.83 -3.88
N ARG A 108 5.00 -12.17 -5.12
CA ARG A 108 5.28 -11.29 -6.27
C ARG A 108 4.56 -9.96 -6.16
N SER A 109 3.31 -9.98 -5.70
CA SER A 109 2.53 -8.77 -5.46
C SER A 109 3.24 -7.83 -4.48
N LEU A 110 3.86 -8.38 -3.44
CA LEU A 110 4.69 -7.63 -2.51
C LEU A 110 5.99 -7.13 -3.14
N LEU A 111 6.76 -7.98 -3.82
CA LEU A 111 7.99 -7.57 -4.50
C LEU A 111 7.75 -6.47 -5.54
N PHE A 112 6.60 -6.51 -6.21
CA PHE A 112 6.16 -5.47 -7.13
C PHE A 112 5.98 -4.13 -6.41
N ASP A 113 5.28 -4.10 -5.26
CA ASP A 113 5.13 -2.88 -4.47
C ASP A 113 6.47 -2.35 -3.97
N LEU A 114 7.35 -3.24 -3.50
CA LEU A 114 8.70 -2.86 -3.08
C LEU A 114 9.49 -2.25 -4.24
N ALA A 115 9.35 -2.78 -5.46
CA ALA A 115 10.02 -2.26 -6.65
C ALA A 115 9.57 -0.84 -7.00
N LEU A 116 8.28 -0.53 -6.82
CA LEU A 116 7.73 0.81 -7.05
C LEU A 116 8.21 1.82 -6.00
N ASP A 117 8.40 1.37 -4.75
CA ASP A 117 8.86 2.22 -3.65
C ASP A 117 10.38 2.47 -3.64
N LEU A 118 11.17 1.78 -4.47
CA LEU A 118 12.63 1.91 -4.55
C LEU A 118 13.07 3.10 -5.43
N ARG A 119 13.98 3.93 -4.93
CA ARG A 119 14.56 5.06 -5.68
C ARG A 119 15.76 4.61 -6.51
N SER A 120 16.16 5.40 -7.52
CA SER A 120 17.30 5.08 -8.39
C SER A 120 18.62 4.85 -7.63
N GLU A 121 18.84 5.56 -6.52
CA GLU A 121 20.01 5.34 -5.65
C GLU A 121 19.93 4.02 -4.88
N ASP A 122 18.73 3.60 -4.49
CA ASP A 122 18.51 2.31 -3.82
C ASP A 122 18.78 1.17 -4.79
N VAL A 123 18.32 1.29 -6.04
CA VAL A 123 18.58 0.32 -7.12
C VAL A 123 20.07 0.16 -7.40
N LYS A 124 20.83 1.25 -7.45
CA LYS A 124 22.30 1.20 -7.59
C LYS A 124 22.96 0.44 -6.44
N LYS A 125 22.50 0.65 -5.20
CA LYS A 125 23.01 -0.07 -4.03
C LYS A 125 22.62 -1.55 -4.07
N LEU A 126 21.36 -1.87 -4.37
CA LEU A 126 20.91 -3.27 -4.53
C LEU A 126 21.74 -4.00 -5.58
N ARG A 127 21.96 -3.37 -6.74
CA ARG A 127 22.83 -3.91 -7.78
C ARG A 127 24.23 -4.20 -7.26
N PHE A 128 24.80 -3.31 -6.45
CA PHE A 128 26.12 -3.50 -5.86
C PHE A 128 26.17 -4.71 -4.91
N PHE A 129 25.14 -4.89 -4.06
CA PHE A 129 25.05 -6.04 -3.16
C PHE A 129 24.91 -7.37 -3.92
N TYR A 130 24.14 -7.38 -5.01
CA TYR A 130 23.87 -8.58 -5.82
C TYR A 130 24.70 -8.66 -7.11
N ARG A 131 25.87 -8.02 -7.14
CA ARG A 131 26.78 -7.96 -8.31
C ARG A 131 27.25 -9.32 -8.84
N SER A 132 27.15 -10.39 -8.05
CA SER A 132 27.44 -11.76 -8.49
C SER A 132 26.37 -12.32 -9.44
N HIS A 133 25.15 -11.80 -9.36
CA HIS A 133 24.00 -12.24 -10.15
C HIS A 133 23.63 -11.22 -11.24
N ILE A 134 23.86 -9.93 -10.99
CA ILE A 134 23.47 -8.84 -11.91
C ILE A 134 24.69 -8.38 -12.70
N LYS A 135 24.62 -8.50 -14.03
CA LYS A 135 25.73 -8.12 -14.93
C LYS A 135 25.47 -6.79 -15.64
N GLU A 136 24.21 -6.37 -15.70
CA GLU A 136 23.73 -5.20 -16.42
C GLU A 136 23.94 -3.92 -15.61
N ASN A 137 24.48 -2.89 -16.27
CA ASN A 137 24.74 -1.60 -15.65
C ASN A 137 23.51 -0.68 -15.58
N ASN A 138 22.53 -0.87 -16.47
CA ASN A 138 21.30 -0.09 -16.46
C ASN A 138 20.14 -1.05 -16.28
N ILE A 139 19.68 -1.19 -15.03
CA ILE A 139 18.66 -2.16 -14.64
C ILE A 139 17.73 -1.49 -13.63
N ASP A 140 16.44 -1.77 -13.72
CA ASP A 140 15.42 -1.29 -12.79
C ASP A 140 15.19 -2.28 -11.64
N ALA A 141 14.52 -1.82 -10.58
CA ALA A 141 14.25 -2.62 -9.39
C ALA A 141 13.51 -3.93 -9.71
N LEU A 142 12.57 -3.88 -10.65
CA LEU A 142 11.75 -5.03 -11.01
C LEU A 142 12.56 -6.10 -11.75
N SER A 143 13.44 -5.71 -12.67
CA SER A 143 14.34 -6.66 -13.34
C SER A 143 15.35 -7.26 -12.35
N ILE A 144 15.82 -6.49 -11.36
CA ILE A 144 16.67 -7.04 -10.28
C ILE A 144 15.91 -8.16 -9.55
N PHE A 145 14.67 -7.92 -9.11
CA PHE A 145 13.90 -8.95 -8.42
C PHE A 145 13.59 -10.15 -9.30
N THR A 146 13.36 -9.93 -10.61
CA THR A 146 13.19 -11.02 -11.57
C THR A 146 14.43 -11.91 -11.62
N ILE A 147 15.63 -11.32 -11.80
CA ILE A 147 16.90 -12.07 -11.82
C ILE A 147 17.12 -12.83 -10.51
N LEU A 148 16.79 -12.22 -9.36
CA LEU A 148 16.97 -12.87 -8.06
C LEU A 148 15.99 -14.04 -7.84
N LEU A 149 14.77 -13.94 -8.37
CA LEU A 149 13.79 -15.04 -8.37
C LEU A 149 14.24 -16.17 -9.29
N ASP A 150 14.66 -15.85 -10.52
CA ASP A 150 15.09 -16.84 -11.52
C ASP A 150 16.37 -17.58 -11.10
N ALA A 151 17.25 -16.89 -10.38
CA ALA A 151 18.44 -17.48 -9.78
C ALA A 151 18.19 -18.19 -8.44
N ASP A 152 16.92 -18.25 -7.97
CA ASP A 152 16.50 -18.81 -6.68
C ASP A 152 17.25 -18.22 -5.47
N VAL A 153 17.76 -17.00 -5.60
CA VAL A 153 18.42 -16.25 -4.52
C VAL A 153 17.38 -15.73 -3.53
N ILE A 154 16.20 -15.38 -4.04
CA ILE A 154 15.03 -15.04 -3.25
C ILE A 154 13.84 -15.88 -3.72
N ASN A 155 13.04 -16.37 -2.79
CA ASN A 155 11.75 -17.02 -3.05
C ASN A 155 10.83 -16.86 -1.83
N GLU A 156 9.59 -17.34 -1.91
CA GLU A 156 8.58 -17.21 -0.83
C GLU A 156 9.04 -17.74 0.52
N ARG A 157 9.97 -18.70 0.55
CA ARG A 157 10.47 -19.36 1.77
C ARG A 157 11.82 -18.80 2.22
N SER A 158 12.55 -18.15 1.31
CA SER A 158 13.92 -17.72 1.50
C SER A 158 14.12 -16.35 0.86
N PHE A 159 13.91 -15.29 1.64
CA PHE A 159 14.14 -13.90 1.20
C PHE A 159 14.89 -13.06 2.24
N GLY A 160 15.42 -13.69 3.29
CA GLY A 160 16.15 -12.99 4.37
C GLY A 160 17.39 -12.25 3.90
N SER A 161 18.03 -12.72 2.81
CA SER A 161 19.13 -12.00 2.16
C SER A 161 18.68 -10.61 1.68
N LEU A 162 17.47 -10.50 1.13
CA LEU A 162 16.88 -9.26 0.65
C LEU A 162 16.49 -8.34 1.80
N VAL A 163 15.92 -8.87 2.88
CA VAL A 163 15.61 -8.11 4.10
C VAL A 163 16.87 -7.45 4.69
N ASN A 164 17.95 -8.23 4.83
CA ASN A 164 19.22 -7.73 5.33
C ASN A 164 19.82 -6.66 4.40
N THR A 165 19.70 -6.86 3.09
CA THR A 165 20.17 -5.90 2.10
C THR A 165 19.37 -4.60 2.15
N LEU A 166 18.03 -4.67 2.17
CA LEU A 166 17.14 -3.52 2.29
C LEU A 166 17.41 -2.72 3.57
N SER A 167 17.66 -3.42 4.68
CA SER A 167 18.08 -2.78 5.94
C SER A 167 19.42 -2.06 5.81
N SER A 168 20.38 -2.66 5.11
CA SER A 168 21.74 -2.12 4.89
C SER A 168 21.76 -0.90 3.97
N ILE A 169 20.84 -0.81 3.00
CA ILE A 169 20.72 0.36 2.12
C ILE A 169 19.93 1.52 2.76
N ASN A 170 19.55 1.38 4.03
CA ASN A 170 18.71 2.30 4.80
C ASN A 170 17.23 2.36 4.35
N ARG A 171 16.72 1.25 3.80
CA ARG A 171 15.30 1.05 3.46
C ARG A 171 14.65 0.06 4.43
N LYS A 172 14.69 0.41 5.72
CA LYS A 172 14.12 -0.40 6.81
C LYS A 172 12.59 -0.52 6.68
N ASP A 173 11.96 0.51 6.13
CA ASP A 173 10.53 0.52 5.77
C ASP A 173 10.17 -0.65 4.85
N LEU A 174 10.95 -0.86 3.79
CA LEU A 174 10.75 -1.94 2.83
C LEU A 174 11.14 -3.31 3.40
N ALA A 175 12.23 -3.37 4.17
CA ALA A 175 12.62 -4.59 4.87
C ALA A 175 11.51 -5.09 5.81
N SER A 176 10.85 -4.16 6.52
CA SER A 176 9.77 -4.47 7.45
C SER A 176 8.52 -4.98 6.73
N LYS A 177 8.13 -4.34 5.60
CA LYS A 177 7.06 -4.83 4.72
C LYS A 177 7.32 -6.27 4.25
N LEU A 178 8.58 -6.59 3.92
CA LEU A 178 8.97 -7.92 3.47
C LEU A 178 8.95 -8.96 4.60
N GLU A 179 9.36 -8.61 5.83
CA GLU A 179 9.28 -9.50 6.99
C GLU A 179 7.83 -9.79 7.44
N GLU A 180 6.94 -8.81 7.29
CA GLU A 180 5.53 -8.94 7.67
C GLU A 180 4.81 -10.04 6.86
N TYR A 181 5.22 -10.26 5.61
CA TYR A 181 4.74 -11.32 4.73
C TYR A 181 4.84 -12.73 5.31
N CYS A 182 5.86 -13.00 6.15
CA CYS A 182 6.08 -14.31 6.75
C CYS A 182 5.20 -14.61 7.98
N ARG A 183 4.39 -13.66 8.46
CA ARG A 183 3.50 -13.90 9.61
C ARG A 183 2.17 -14.49 9.12
N PRO A 184 1.77 -15.68 9.62
CA PRO A 184 0.44 -16.21 9.28
C PRO A 184 -0.65 -15.22 9.74
N PRO A 185 -1.74 -15.06 8.96
CA PRO A 185 -2.86 -14.21 9.37
C PRO A 185 -3.39 -14.66 10.72
N VAL A 186 -3.50 -13.75 11.69
CA VAL A 186 -4.13 -14.04 12.98
C VAL A 186 -5.63 -14.19 12.73
N GLU A 187 -6.15 -15.42 12.75
CA GLU A 187 -7.59 -15.66 12.81
C GLU A 187 -8.18 -14.86 13.99
N GLN A 188 -9.07 -13.92 13.68
CA GLN A 188 -9.79 -13.13 14.66
C GLN A 188 -10.64 -14.06 15.53
N ARG A 189 -10.11 -14.47 16.68
CA ARG A 189 -10.91 -15.13 17.72
C ARG A 189 -11.99 -14.13 18.15
N ARG A 190 -13.25 -14.42 17.80
CA ARG A 190 -14.43 -13.80 18.41
C ARG A 190 -14.28 -13.90 19.93
N GLY A 191 -14.25 -12.76 20.61
CA GLY A 191 -14.19 -12.70 22.07
C GLY A 191 -15.43 -13.34 22.71
N PRO A 192 -15.35 -13.78 23.98
CA PRO A 192 -16.49 -14.41 24.65
C PRO A 192 -17.61 -13.40 24.89
N ILE A 193 -18.84 -13.84 24.68
CA ILE A 193 -20.07 -13.13 25.05
C ILE A 193 -20.10 -12.97 26.59
N PRO A 194 -20.51 -11.82 27.17
CA PRO A 194 -20.58 -11.66 28.61
C PRO A 194 -21.78 -12.43 29.19
N GLU A 195 -21.53 -13.39 30.08
CA GLU A 195 -22.57 -14.00 30.92
C GLU A 195 -22.88 -13.09 32.12
N SER A 196 -24.15 -12.70 32.24
CA SER A 196 -24.74 -12.11 33.44
C SER A 196 -25.11 -13.19 34.47
N CYS A 197 -24.84 -12.92 35.74
CA CYS A 197 -25.04 -13.78 36.91
C CYS A 197 -26.42 -14.46 37.04
N GLY A 198 -26.42 -15.74 37.44
CA GLY A 198 -27.56 -16.46 38.00
C GLY A 198 -27.14 -17.79 38.64
N ARG A 199 -27.56 -18.05 39.88
CA ARG A 199 -27.15 -19.18 40.74
C ARG A 199 -27.79 -20.52 40.31
N GLU A 200 -27.08 -21.62 40.60
CA GLU A 200 -27.51 -22.88 41.26
C GLU A 200 -27.03 -24.19 40.61
N GLY A 201 -26.38 -25.05 41.42
CA GLY A 201 -26.53 -26.51 41.37
C GLY A 201 -25.50 -27.35 40.56
N PRO A 202 -24.91 -28.42 41.12
CA PRO A 202 -23.88 -29.24 40.46
C PRO A 202 -24.45 -30.49 39.77
N ARG A 203 -23.92 -30.90 38.60
CA ARG A 203 -23.99 -32.29 38.09
C ARG A 203 -23.04 -32.60 36.89
N ARG A 204 -22.01 -33.40 37.18
CA ARG A 204 -21.39 -34.59 36.53
C ARG A 204 -21.51 -34.84 34.98
N CYS A 205 -20.32 -34.98 34.33
CA CYS A 205 -19.82 -35.81 33.17
C CYS A 205 -20.75 -36.17 31.98
N SER A 206 -20.34 -36.13 30.69
CA SER A 206 -19.35 -37.02 29.98
C SER A 206 -19.32 -36.69 28.44
N PRO A 207 -18.45 -37.31 27.58
CA PRO A 207 -17.82 -36.70 26.39
C PRO A 207 -18.34 -37.18 25.00
N SER A 208 -17.85 -36.54 23.91
CA SER A 208 -17.66 -37.04 22.50
C SER A 208 -17.87 -35.87 21.48
N LYS A 209 -17.19 -35.66 20.34
CA LYS A 209 -16.20 -36.37 19.50
C LYS A 209 -15.30 -35.34 18.77
N GLU A 210 -14.09 -35.78 18.46
CA GLU A 210 -13.07 -35.12 17.62
C GLU A 210 -13.41 -35.12 16.12
N SER A 211 -12.81 -34.18 15.37
CA SER A 211 -12.25 -34.33 14.01
C SER A 211 -11.37 -33.11 13.72
N SER A 212 -10.08 -33.16 14.09
CA SER A 212 -8.92 -33.49 13.24
C SER A 212 -8.38 -32.31 12.43
N CYS A 213 -7.47 -31.54 13.02
CA CYS A 213 -6.46 -30.76 12.30
C CYS A 213 -5.09 -31.42 12.55
N ARG A 214 -4.44 -31.86 11.47
CA ARG A 214 -3.11 -32.47 11.47
C ARG A 214 -2.06 -31.42 11.81
N GLU A 215 -1.41 -31.57 12.96
CA GLU A 215 -0.16 -30.88 13.27
C GLU A 215 1.01 -31.54 12.52
N TYR A 216 1.77 -30.74 11.77
CA TYR A 216 3.13 -31.10 11.35
C TYR A 216 4.13 -30.42 12.28
N ARG A 217 4.92 -31.27 12.94
CA ARG A 217 5.98 -30.95 13.88
C ARG A 217 7.31 -31.25 13.19
N MET A 218 8.26 -30.32 13.23
CA MET A 218 9.68 -30.65 13.02
C MET A 218 10.46 -30.17 14.24
N GLY A 219 11.10 -31.14 14.89
CA GLY A 219 11.84 -30.96 16.13
C GLY A 219 13.26 -30.43 15.90
N ILE A 220 13.78 -29.78 16.92
CA ILE A 220 15.21 -29.61 17.11
C ILE A 220 15.62 -30.51 18.28
N LEU A 221 16.61 -31.34 18.00
CA LEU A 221 17.30 -32.23 18.92
C LEU A 221 18.24 -31.39 19.79
N GLU A 222 18.13 -31.44 21.11
CA GLU A 222 19.24 -31.06 21.98
C GLU A 222 19.52 -32.11 23.05
N THR A 223 20.80 -32.45 23.08
CA THR A 223 21.46 -33.51 23.81
C THR A 223 21.59 -33.16 25.29
N GLN A 224 21.45 -34.18 26.13
CA GLN A 224 21.42 -34.08 27.59
C GLN A 224 22.79 -33.78 28.22
N ILE A 225 22.77 -32.99 29.29
CA ILE A 225 23.71 -33.11 30.42
C ILE A 225 22.92 -33.06 31.72
N SER A 226 23.21 -34.02 32.59
CA SER A 226 22.48 -34.46 33.77
C SER A 226 23.04 -33.93 35.11
N ALA A 227 22.13 -33.81 36.10
CA ALA A 227 22.30 -34.11 37.55
C ALA A 227 23.20 -33.16 38.38
N THR A 228 22.99 -32.79 39.65
CA THR A 228 22.04 -32.99 40.77
C THR A 228 22.46 -32.03 41.93
N PRO A 229 21.74 -31.90 43.07
CA PRO A 229 21.67 -30.67 43.88
C PRO A 229 22.40 -30.69 45.24
N SER A 230 22.57 -29.51 45.86
CA SER A 230 22.61 -29.34 47.34
C SER A 230 22.48 -27.85 47.76
N SER A 231 21.37 -27.52 48.44
CA SER A 231 21.08 -26.32 49.25
C SER A 231 21.89 -26.32 50.59
N PRO A 232 21.82 -25.32 51.53
CA PRO A 232 20.71 -24.39 51.84
C PRO A 232 21.07 -22.91 52.15
N GLU A 233 20.14 -21.99 51.84
CA GLU A 233 19.39 -21.08 52.73
C GLU A 233 19.98 -19.67 52.93
N VAL A 234 19.22 -18.64 52.53
CA VAL A 234 18.85 -17.45 53.34
C VAL A 234 17.61 -16.79 52.68
N SER A 235 16.66 -16.44 53.54
CA SER A 235 15.32 -15.90 53.27
C SER A 235 15.30 -14.47 52.71
N VAL A 236 14.56 -14.25 51.61
CA VAL A 236 13.95 -12.96 51.27
C VAL A 236 12.56 -13.20 50.66
N LYS A 237 11.53 -12.58 51.23
CA LYS A 237 10.16 -12.60 50.72
C LYS A 237 10.10 -11.92 49.34
N ALA A 238 9.76 -12.68 48.31
CA ALA A 238 9.48 -12.16 46.97
C ALA A 238 7.98 -11.81 46.83
N GLN A 239 7.69 -10.58 46.44
CA GLN A 239 6.42 -10.19 45.82
C GLN A 239 6.39 -10.71 44.37
N PRO A 240 5.23 -11.08 43.80
CA PRO A 240 5.18 -11.61 42.44
C PRO A 240 5.38 -10.48 41.42
N LEU A 241 6.57 -10.41 40.82
CA LEU A 241 6.78 -9.70 39.57
C LEU A 241 6.17 -10.53 38.45
N ILE A 242 4.97 -10.15 38.03
CA ILE A 242 4.41 -10.55 36.73
C ILE A 242 5.22 -9.80 35.66
N GLU A 243 6.37 -10.34 35.27
CA GLU A 243 7.05 -9.90 34.05
C GLU A 243 6.25 -10.39 32.85
N LYS A 244 5.37 -9.50 32.35
CA LYS A 244 4.76 -9.68 31.03
C LYS A 244 5.87 -9.68 29.99
N SER A 245 6.05 -10.82 29.34
CA SER A 245 6.95 -11.02 28.21
C SER A 245 6.72 -9.93 27.16
N LYS A 246 7.73 -9.09 26.92
CA LYS A 246 7.73 -8.08 25.86
C LYS A 246 7.70 -8.78 24.49
N ARG A 247 6.50 -8.91 23.93
CA ARG A 247 6.30 -9.01 22.48
C ARG A 247 6.98 -7.79 21.87
N ARG A 248 7.94 -7.96 20.96
CA ARG A 248 8.49 -6.84 20.18
C ARG A 248 7.37 -6.37 19.26
N SER A 249 6.75 -5.27 19.65
CA SER A 249 5.75 -4.53 18.88
C SER A 249 6.34 -4.15 17.53
N VAL A 250 5.54 -4.28 16.47
CA VAL A 250 5.72 -3.38 15.32
C VAL A 250 5.59 -1.98 15.91
N ASP A 251 6.59 -1.10 15.73
CA ASP A 251 6.49 0.30 16.15
C ASP A 251 5.49 1.02 15.24
N CYS A 252 4.21 0.67 15.40
CA CYS A 252 3.11 1.40 14.80
C CYS A 252 2.94 2.70 15.58
N TYR A 253 2.73 3.79 14.86
CA TYR A 253 2.25 5.00 15.51
C TYR A 253 0.94 4.71 16.20
N ARG A 254 0.86 5.08 17.48
CA ARG A 254 -0.39 5.02 18.23
C ARG A 254 -1.42 5.86 17.48
N MET A 255 -2.56 5.26 17.19
CA MET A 255 -3.70 5.88 16.50
C MET A 255 -4.96 5.41 17.23
N GLU A 256 -5.14 5.84 18.47
CA GLU A 256 -6.19 5.44 19.42
C GLU A 256 -6.87 6.64 20.11
N SER A 257 -6.23 7.81 20.13
CA SER A 257 -6.75 9.06 20.69
C SER A 257 -7.98 9.57 19.95
N VAL A 258 -8.94 10.12 20.69
CA VAL A 258 -10.15 10.74 20.16
C VAL A 258 -10.24 12.18 20.68
N PRO A 259 -10.08 13.20 19.81
CA PRO A 259 -9.83 13.09 18.38
C PRO A 259 -8.39 12.58 18.08
N ARG A 260 -8.19 11.95 16.91
CA ARG A 260 -6.87 11.47 16.43
C ARG A 260 -5.87 12.61 16.28
N GLY A 261 -6.38 13.78 15.94
CA GLY A 261 -5.66 15.04 15.88
C GLY A 261 -6.33 15.97 14.89
N TYR A 262 -5.63 17.01 14.44
CA TYR A 262 -6.15 17.91 13.43
C TYR A 262 -6.01 17.34 12.02
N CYS A 263 -7.05 17.52 11.22
CA CYS A 263 -6.99 17.42 9.77
C CYS A 263 -7.28 18.82 9.19
N VAL A 264 -6.25 19.50 8.72
CA VAL A 264 -6.36 20.87 8.19
C VAL A 264 -6.50 20.80 6.67
N ILE A 265 -7.60 21.28 6.12
CA ILE A 265 -7.87 21.30 4.68
C ILE A 265 -7.83 22.76 4.24
N ILE A 266 -6.81 23.13 3.46
CA ILE A 266 -6.73 24.40 2.74
C ILE A 266 -7.20 24.13 1.31
N ASN A 267 -8.34 24.72 0.95
CA ASN A 267 -8.95 24.56 -0.37
C ASN A 267 -9.08 25.91 -1.06
N ASN A 268 -8.11 26.25 -1.90
CA ASN A 268 -8.17 27.45 -2.73
C ASN A 268 -8.92 27.11 -4.03
N ILE A 269 -10.04 27.77 -4.23
CA ILE A 269 -10.98 27.54 -5.34
C ILE A 269 -10.96 28.75 -6.27
N GLU A 270 -11.02 29.95 -5.70
CA GLU A 270 -11.04 31.24 -6.40
C GLU A 270 -9.66 31.91 -6.33
N PHE A 271 -9.20 32.44 -7.47
CA PHE A 271 -7.87 33.04 -7.61
C PHE A 271 -7.93 34.40 -8.28
N VAL A 272 -7.20 35.37 -7.73
CA VAL A 272 -7.07 36.71 -8.32
C VAL A 272 -6.34 36.61 -9.66
N GLY A 273 -7.04 36.92 -10.74
CA GLY A 273 -6.47 36.87 -12.10
C GLY A 273 -6.20 35.46 -12.63
N GLY A 274 -6.69 34.42 -11.95
CA GLY A 274 -6.52 33.01 -12.34
C GLY A 274 -7.85 32.32 -12.66
N SER A 275 -7.76 31.06 -13.10
CA SER A 275 -8.94 30.22 -13.34
C SER A 275 -9.45 29.59 -12.04
N ARG A 276 -10.75 29.65 -11.81
CA ARG A 276 -11.42 28.91 -10.72
C ARG A 276 -11.22 27.40 -10.86
N ARG A 277 -10.99 26.70 -9.74
CA ARG A 277 -10.90 25.22 -9.69
C ARG A 277 -12.29 24.60 -9.57
N GLN A 278 -12.93 24.29 -10.71
CA GLN A 278 -14.25 23.66 -10.73
C GLN A 278 -14.22 22.27 -10.10
N GLY A 279 -15.16 21.97 -9.19
CA GLY A 279 -15.29 20.67 -8.54
C GLY A 279 -14.45 20.52 -7.26
N ALA A 280 -13.64 21.51 -6.90
CA ALA A 280 -12.84 21.50 -5.68
C ALA A 280 -13.69 21.45 -4.39
N GLU A 281 -14.95 21.88 -4.45
CA GLU A 281 -15.92 21.75 -3.35
C GLU A 281 -16.30 20.28 -3.08
N VAL A 282 -16.31 19.44 -4.12
CA VAL A 282 -16.65 18.00 -3.99
C VAL A 282 -15.54 17.27 -3.24
N ASP A 283 -14.28 17.52 -3.62
CA ASP A 283 -13.09 16.96 -2.95
C ASP A 283 -13.08 17.33 -1.46
N GLU A 284 -13.41 18.58 -1.12
CA GLU A 284 -13.48 19.05 0.27
C GLU A 284 -14.54 18.30 1.09
N ASP A 285 -15.75 18.14 0.54
CA ASP A 285 -16.84 17.44 1.23
C ASP A 285 -16.52 15.96 1.46
N GLU A 286 -15.88 15.30 0.50
CA GLU A 286 -15.45 13.90 0.63
C GLU A 286 -14.33 13.74 1.67
N LEU A 287 -13.31 14.60 1.63
CA LEU A 287 -12.21 14.60 2.60
C LEU A 287 -12.71 14.87 4.00
N LYS A 288 -13.63 15.83 4.17
CA LYS A 288 -14.25 16.12 5.46
C LYS A 288 -14.94 14.89 6.02
N LYS A 289 -15.85 14.28 5.24
CA LYS A 289 -16.60 13.08 5.66
C LYS A 289 -15.66 11.93 6.03
N LEU A 290 -14.60 11.72 5.25
CA LEU A 290 -13.64 10.64 5.48
C LEU A 290 -12.84 10.85 6.76
N PHE A 291 -12.28 12.05 6.98
CA PHE A 291 -11.43 12.30 8.14
C PHE A 291 -12.23 12.50 9.45
N GLU A 292 -13.47 13.00 9.37
CA GLU A 292 -14.40 12.94 10.51
C GLU A 292 -14.73 11.48 10.88
N LYS A 293 -14.95 10.60 9.89
CA LYS A 293 -15.14 9.15 10.13
C LYS A 293 -13.90 8.50 10.77
N PHE A 294 -12.71 9.00 10.47
CA PHE A 294 -11.46 8.61 11.14
C PHE A 294 -11.19 9.36 12.45
N GLN A 295 -12.20 10.04 13.00
CA GLN A 295 -12.14 10.71 14.31
C GLN A 295 -11.11 11.85 14.38
N PHE A 296 -10.79 12.50 13.26
CA PHE A 296 -10.01 13.73 13.26
C PHE A 296 -10.90 14.95 13.54
N THR A 297 -10.30 15.98 14.12
CA THR A 297 -10.87 17.33 14.15
C THR A 297 -10.59 18.00 12.81
N VAL A 298 -11.55 17.95 11.88
CA VAL A 298 -11.39 18.57 10.55
C VAL A 298 -11.56 20.09 10.63
N LYS A 299 -10.66 20.84 9.99
CA LYS A 299 -10.66 22.30 9.89
C LYS A 299 -10.48 22.73 8.45
N ILE A 300 -11.51 23.32 7.87
CA ILE A 300 -11.54 23.76 6.48
C ILE A 300 -11.25 25.26 6.41
N HIS A 301 -10.36 25.63 5.50
CA HIS A 301 -10.02 27.02 5.18
C HIS A 301 -10.07 27.20 3.67
N ARG A 302 -10.87 28.16 3.20
CA ARG A 302 -11.04 28.42 1.77
C ARG A 302 -10.35 29.71 1.34
N ASP A 303 -9.82 29.70 0.12
CA ASP A 303 -9.30 30.87 -0.60
C ASP A 303 -8.31 31.72 0.22
N LEU A 304 -7.37 31.06 0.88
CA LEU A 304 -6.29 31.72 1.62
C LEU A 304 -5.25 32.29 0.65
N SER A 305 -4.89 33.56 0.85
CA SER A 305 -3.72 34.15 0.19
C SER A 305 -2.43 33.48 0.67
N SER A 306 -1.35 33.62 -0.08
CA SER A 306 -0.01 33.08 0.24
C SER A 306 0.37 33.25 1.72
N ASN A 307 0.41 34.50 2.20
CA ASN A 307 0.71 34.81 3.61
C ASN A 307 -0.27 34.16 4.60
N LYS A 308 -1.56 34.08 4.24
CA LYS A 308 -2.59 33.48 5.13
C LYS A 308 -2.46 31.96 5.20
N MET A 309 -1.95 31.31 4.16
CA MET A 309 -1.64 29.88 4.20
C MET A 309 -0.53 29.60 5.22
N GLU A 310 0.54 30.39 5.18
CA GLU A 310 1.64 30.32 6.16
C GLU A 310 1.16 30.60 7.58
N GLU A 311 0.41 31.69 7.80
CA GLU A 311 -0.18 32.02 9.10
C GLU A 311 -1.11 30.92 9.63
N CYS A 312 -1.93 30.34 8.75
CA CYS A 312 -2.85 29.27 9.09
C CYS A 312 -2.10 28.02 9.54
N LEU A 313 -1.10 27.56 8.78
CA LEU A 313 -0.32 26.38 9.16
C LEU A 313 0.58 26.65 10.37
N LYS A 314 1.11 27.87 10.50
CA LYS A 314 1.86 28.30 11.69
C LYS A 314 1.01 28.24 12.95
N LYS A 315 -0.25 28.68 12.88
CA LYS A 315 -1.20 28.54 13.98
C LYS A 315 -1.32 27.09 14.42
N TYR A 316 -1.51 26.14 13.49
CA TYR A 316 -1.64 24.73 13.85
C TYR A 316 -0.31 24.10 14.30
N SER A 317 0.85 24.54 13.81
CA SER A 317 2.12 24.08 14.35
C SER A 317 2.35 24.52 15.79
N ASP A 318 1.81 25.69 16.17
CA ASP A 318 1.94 26.26 17.51
C ASP A 318 0.93 25.69 18.52
N GLU A 319 -0.08 24.94 18.05
CA GLU A 319 -1.03 24.23 18.93
C GLU A 319 -0.35 23.10 19.72
N ASN A 320 -0.95 22.71 20.84
CA ASN A 320 -0.46 21.61 21.66
C ASN A 320 -1.05 20.27 21.22
N HIS A 321 -0.24 19.46 20.52
CA HIS A 321 -0.65 18.15 20.00
C HIS A 321 -0.40 16.97 20.95
N LYS A 322 -0.03 17.20 22.22
CA LYS A 322 0.35 16.12 23.17
C LYS A 322 -0.71 15.02 23.31
N LEU A 323 -1.98 15.41 23.31
CA LEU A 323 -3.13 14.50 23.43
C LEU A 323 -3.59 13.90 22.09
N TYR A 324 -2.99 14.34 20.98
CA TYR A 324 -3.25 13.82 19.66
C TYR A 324 -2.19 12.82 19.25
N ASP A 325 -2.56 11.98 18.31
CA ASP A 325 -1.77 10.89 17.79
C ASP A 325 -1.16 11.22 16.43
N CYS A 326 -1.82 12.07 15.64
CA CYS A 326 -1.44 12.37 14.25
C CYS A 326 -1.80 13.81 13.88
N PHE A 327 -1.02 14.41 12.98
CA PHE A 327 -1.42 15.61 12.25
C PHE A 327 -1.60 15.28 10.77
N ALA A 328 -2.66 15.79 10.15
CA ALA A 328 -2.89 15.66 8.71
C ALA A 328 -3.20 17.03 8.10
N CYS A 329 -2.69 17.28 6.89
CA CYS A 329 -2.94 18.50 6.14
C CYS A 329 -3.15 18.22 4.66
N PHE A 330 -4.21 18.77 4.09
CA PHE A 330 -4.51 18.78 2.67
C PHE A 330 -4.35 20.21 2.14
N ILE A 331 -3.57 20.38 1.08
CA ILE A 331 -3.46 21.64 0.35
C ILE A 331 -3.94 21.37 -1.07
N LEU A 332 -5.13 21.90 -1.38
CA LEU A 332 -5.77 21.80 -2.68
C LEU A 332 -5.70 23.19 -3.33
N SER A 333 -4.85 23.36 -4.34
CA SER A 333 -4.63 24.66 -4.98
C SER A 333 -4.11 24.51 -6.42
N HIS A 334 -3.91 25.63 -7.11
CA HIS A 334 -2.96 25.68 -8.22
C HIS A 334 -1.54 25.61 -7.69
N GLY A 335 -0.59 25.31 -8.56
CA GLY A 335 0.81 25.30 -8.18
C GLY A 335 1.75 25.15 -9.37
N ALA A 336 3.02 25.14 -9.03
CA ALA A 336 4.12 24.82 -9.94
C ALA A 336 5.03 23.83 -9.20
N LYS A 337 6.10 23.38 -9.86
CA LYS A 337 7.07 22.48 -9.25
C LYS A 337 7.56 23.03 -7.90
N ASP A 338 7.33 22.26 -6.84
CA ASP A 338 7.69 22.53 -5.44
C ASP A 338 6.96 23.73 -4.78
N GLU A 339 5.93 24.27 -5.45
CA GLU A 339 5.17 25.44 -5.01
C GLU A 339 3.65 25.23 -5.10
N VAL A 340 2.92 25.83 -4.18
CA VAL A 340 1.45 25.98 -4.23
C VAL A 340 1.09 27.46 -4.24
N PHE A 341 -0.02 27.83 -4.88
CA PHE A 341 -0.40 29.23 -4.99
C PHE A 341 -1.45 29.61 -3.95
N GLY A 342 -1.32 30.80 -3.38
CA GLY A 342 -2.41 31.43 -2.62
C GLY A 342 -3.54 31.89 -3.55
N SER A 343 -4.70 32.22 -2.98
CA SER A 343 -5.81 32.84 -3.73
C SER A 343 -5.43 34.20 -4.34
N ASP A 344 -4.34 34.81 -3.88
CA ASP A 344 -3.71 36.00 -4.46
C ASP A 344 -2.77 35.68 -5.64
N SER A 345 -2.76 34.43 -6.11
CA SER A 345 -1.91 33.91 -7.19
C SER A 345 -0.40 34.06 -6.95
N LYS A 346 0.00 34.22 -5.69
CA LYS A 346 1.41 34.25 -5.29
C LYS A 346 1.89 32.86 -4.86
N PRO A 347 3.13 32.47 -5.21
CA PRO A 347 3.68 31.17 -4.84
C PRO A 347 4.02 31.09 -3.35
N VAL A 348 3.91 29.89 -2.80
CA VAL A 348 4.37 29.47 -1.48
C VAL A 348 5.13 28.16 -1.65
N VAL A 349 6.34 28.09 -1.14
CA VAL A 349 7.18 26.89 -1.23
C VAL A 349 6.61 25.80 -0.32
N ILE A 350 6.38 24.61 -0.86
CA ILE A 350 5.75 23.51 -0.11
C ILE A 350 6.58 23.11 1.11
N ASN A 351 7.90 23.05 0.96
CA ASN A 351 8.80 22.67 2.05
C ASN A 351 8.74 23.65 3.23
N ASP A 352 8.60 24.96 2.97
CA ASP A 352 8.51 25.97 4.04
C ASP A 352 7.28 25.71 4.93
N LEU A 353 6.17 25.27 4.33
CA LEU A 353 4.95 24.90 5.04
C LEU A 353 5.12 23.60 5.86
N ILE A 354 5.74 22.58 5.27
CA ILE A 354 5.96 21.28 5.93
C ILE A 354 6.94 21.44 7.10
N GLU A 355 8.00 22.24 6.92
CA GLU A 355 9.04 22.44 7.94
C GLU A 355 8.50 23.03 9.24
N LEU A 356 7.38 23.77 9.22
CA LEU A 356 6.71 24.27 10.44
C LEU A 356 6.40 23.15 11.45
N PHE A 357 6.27 21.90 10.99
CA PHE A 357 5.89 20.75 11.80
C PHE A 357 7.07 19.81 12.11
N ASN A 358 8.30 20.21 11.80
CA ASN A 358 9.48 19.45 12.21
C ASN A 358 9.62 19.41 13.75
N THR A 359 10.49 18.54 14.27
CA THR A 359 10.63 18.34 15.72
C THR A 359 11.08 19.61 16.45
N ASP A 360 11.85 20.48 15.81
CA ASP A 360 12.36 21.72 16.41
C ASP A 360 11.27 22.79 16.54
N LYS A 361 10.44 22.96 15.51
CA LYS A 361 9.39 23.99 15.44
C LYS A 361 8.06 23.51 16.06
N CYS A 362 7.78 22.20 16.05
CA CYS A 362 6.59 21.61 16.66
C CYS A 362 6.92 20.37 17.54
N PRO A 363 7.51 20.56 18.74
CA PRO A 363 7.93 19.46 19.60
C PRO A 363 6.78 18.57 20.10
N SER A 364 5.55 19.09 20.16
CA SER A 364 4.38 18.31 20.61
C SER A 364 3.93 17.21 19.63
N LEU A 365 4.45 17.24 18.40
CA LEU A 365 4.33 16.22 17.35
C LEU A 365 5.59 15.36 17.18
N GLU A 366 6.53 15.39 18.12
CA GLU A 366 7.67 14.47 18.12
C GLU A 366 7.19 13.02 18.17
N ASN A 367 7.78 12.15 17.35
CA ASN A 367 7.41 10.74 17.20
C ASN A 367 5.94 10.48 16.81
N LYS A 368 5.27 11.48 16.23
CA LYS A 368 3.91 11.38 15.70
C LYS A 368 3.90 11.61 14.18
N PRO A 369 3.05 10.89 13.43
CA PRO A 369 2.92 11.06 12.00
C PRO A 369 2.39 12.45 11.64
N LYS A 370 2.96 13.01 10.57
CA LYS A 370 2.67 14.31 9.99
C LYS A 370 2.40 14.11 8.51
N LEU A 371 1.14 14.00 8.14
CA LEU A 371 0.72 13.62 6.80
C LEU A 371 0.41 14.87 5.99
N PHE A 372 1.14 15.11 4.90
CA PHE A 372 0.86 16.21 3.98
C PHE A 372 0.44 15.68 2.61
N PHE A 373 -0.73 16.14 2.16
CA PHE A 373 -1.31 15.78 0.88
C PHE A 373 -1.44 17.03 0.02
N ILE A 374 -0.69 17.07 -1.09
CA ILE A 374 -0.66 18.23 -1.97
C ILE A 374 -1.30 17.87 -3.31
N GLN A 375 -2.41 18.54 -3.63
CA GLN A 375 -3.09 18.46 -4.92
C GLN A 375 -2.95 19.81 -5.63
N ALA A 376 -1.89 19.91 -6.43
CA ALA A 376 -1.55 21.06 -7.26
C ALA A 376 -0.73 20.59 -8.48
N CYS A 377 -0.64 21.40 -9.52
CA CYS A 377 0.25 21.11 -10.66
C CYS A 377 1.71 21.15 -10.18
N GLN A 378 2.49 20.11 -10.50
CA GLN A 378 3.86 19.93 -9.97
C GLN A 378 4.88 19.53 -11.06
N ASN A 379 4.50 19.63 -12.34
CA ASN A 379 5.37 19.30 -13.47
C ASN A 379 5.57 20.52 -14.38
N GLU A 380 6.76 20.62 -14.98
CA GLU A 380 7.14 21.72 -15.89
C GLU A 380 6.38 21.71 -17.23
N ASN A 381 5.77 20.57 -17.61
CA ASN A 381 5.11 20.38 -18.91
C ASN A 381 3.59 20.62 -18.91
N ASP A 382 2.98 20.93 -17.77
CA ASP A 382 1.52 21.04 -17.64
C ASP A 382 0.97 22.41 -18.09
N GLN A 383 1.80 23.27 -18.72
CA GLN A 383 1.36 24.58 -19.26
C GLN A 383 0.79 24.51 -20.69
N LYS A 384 0.72 23.33 -21.31
CA LYS A 384 0.06 23.13 -22.61
C LYS A 384 -0.93 21.98 -22.56
N ASP A 385 -1.99 22.12 -21.76
CA ASP A 385 -3.36 21.78 -22.15
C ASP A 385 -4.30 22.04 -20.98
N CYS A 386 -5.11 23.10 -21.10
CA CYS A 386 -6.30 23.25 -20.29
C CYS A 386 -7.34 22.23 -20.77
N SER A 387 -7.16 20.96 -20.40
CA SER A 387 -8.21 19.96 -20.40
C SER A 387 -7.79 18.72 -19.61
N ILE A 388 -8.33 18.64 -18.39
CA ILE A 388 -8.67 17.43 -17.64
C ILE A 388 -7.54 16.40 -17.54
N ASP A 389 -6.74 16.47 -16.48
CA ASP A 389 -6.27 15.27 -15.79
C ASP A 389 -5.89 15.63 -14.34
N ALA A 390 -6.69 15.14 -13.40
CA ALA A 390 -6.38 15.22 -11.98
C ALA A 390 -5.22 14.27 -11.65
N MET A 391 -4.01 14.83 -11.58
CA MET A 391 -2.88 14.13 -10.96
C MET A 391 -3.23 13.89 -9.48
N GLY A 392 -3.12 12.62 -9.05
CA GLY A 392 -3.37 12.23 -7.67
C GLY A 392 -2.46 12.97 -6.68
N PRO A 393 -2.90 13.14 -5.42
CA PRO A 393 -2.18 13.92 -4.43
C PRO A 393 -0.80 13.31 -4.16
N ARG A 394 0.24 14.16 -4.10
CA ARG A 394 1.55 13.76 -3.58
C ARG A 394 1.47 13.66 -2.06
N ILE A 395 1.87 12.51 -1.51
CA ILE A 395 2.04 12.31 -0.07
C ILE A 395 3.51 12.63 0.24
N PHE A 396 3.74 13.64 1.07
CA PHE A 396 5.06 14.00 1.59
C PHE A 396 5.25 13.53 3.02
#